data_AF-A0A0E9LXZ3-F1
#
_entry.id   AF-A0A0E9LXZ3-F1
#
_cell.length_a   1.000
_cell.length_b   1.000
_cell.length_c   1.000
_cell.angle_alpha   90.00
_cell.angle_beta   90.00
_cell.angle_gamma   90.00
#
_symmetry.space_group_name_H-M   'P 1'
#
loop_
_entity.id
_entity.type
_entity.pdbx_description
1 polymer ?
#
loop_
_entity_poly.entity_id
_entity_poly.type
_entity_poly.pdbx_seq_one_letter_code
_entity_poly.pdbx_strand_id
1 'polypeptide(L)'
;MVIDFAVKTFGLPEELKLSIHSGSDKFSIYDPIRELTQKHDKGFHLKTAGTTWLEEVIGLALAGGEALDFVKEIYGKALQNVEKLCAPYADVIDIDESQLPTAEEVKVWSNEDFANALRHIPGHPQYNPNLRQLVHVGYKLAAEQIDQYNSCSKSTPTL
;
A
#
# COMPACT_ATOMS: atom_id res chain seq x y z
N MET A 1 10.33 -25.43 14.74
CA MET A 1 10.00 -24.05 14.36
C MET A 1 9.76 -23.21 15.61
N VAL A 2 9.73 -21.86 15.54
CA VAL A 2 9.41 -21.02 16.71
C VAL A 2 8.03 -21.35 17.31
N ILE A 3 7.08 -21.78 16.47
CA ILE A 3 5.75 -22.25 16.91
C ILE A 3 5.88 -23.47 17.82
N ASP A 4 6.65 -24.49 17.44
CA ASP A 4 6.82 -25.70 18.26
C ASP A 4 7.49 -25.39 19.61
N PHE A 5 8.46 -24.48 19.59
CA PHE A 5 9.09 -23.99 20.81
C PHE A 5 8.07 -23.27 21.70
N ALA A 6 7.23 -22.41 21.15
CA ALA A 6 6.23 -21.68 21.91
C ALA A 6 5.13 -22.59 22.47
N VAL A 7 4.64 -23.56 21.69
CA VAL A 7 3.68 -24.58 22.15
C VAL A 7 4.26 -25.37 23.32
N LYS A 8 5.49 -25.88 23.18
CA LYS A 8 6.15 -26.66 24.23
C LYS A 8 6.45 -25.84 25.48
N THR A 9 6.95 -24.62 25.33
CA THR A 9 7.41 -23.79 26.45
C THR A 9 6.26 -23.16 27.22
N PHE A 10 5.20 -22.75 26.53
CA PHE A 10 4.11 -21.96 27.11
C PHE A 10 2.76 -22.69 27.17
N GLY A 11 2.68 -23.95 26.71
CA GLY A 11 1.44 -24.74 26.74
C GLY A 11 0.34 -24.17 25.83
N LEU A 12 0.72 -23.56 24.71
CA LEU A 12 -0.21 -23.00 23.73
C LEU A 12 -0.88 -24.11 22.90
N PRO A 13 -2.02 -23.84 22.23
CA PRO A 13 -2.68 -24.82 21.37
C PRO A 13 -1.77 -25.34 20.24
N GLU A 14 -1.92 -26.62 19.89
CA GLU A 14 -1.11 -27.25 18.83
C GLU A 14 -1.36 -26.61 17.44
N GLU A 15 -2.53 -26.00 17.25
CA GLU A 15 -2.96 -25.34 16.02
C GLU A 15 -2.48 -23.88 15.92
N LEU A 16 -1.58 -23.44 16.80
CA LEU A 16 -1.01 -22.09 16.78
C LEU A 16 -0.43 -21.76 15.40
N LYS A 17 -0.77 -20.56 14.90
CA LYS A 17 -0.33 -20.04 13.60
C LYS A 17 0.56 -18.82 13.78
N LEU A 18 1.55 -18.67 12.90
CA LEU A 18 2.33 -17.43 12.84
C LEU A 18 1.51 -16.34 12.13
N SER A 19 1.32 -15.20 12.78
CA SER A 19 0.59 -14.06 12.21
C SER A 19 1.54 -13.05 11.57
N ILE A 20 1.30 -12.70 10.31
CA ILE A 20 2.05 -11.69 9.55
C ILE A 20 1.11 -10.51 9.30
N HIS A 21 1.42 -9.37 9.93
CA HIS A 21 0.52 -8.20 9.96
C HIS A 21 0.65 -7.26 8.75
N SER A 22 1.77 -7.32 8.01
CA SER A 22 2.03 -6.52 6.82
C SER A 22 2.25 -7.43 5.60
N GLY A 23 1.26 -8.27 5.29
CA GLY A 23 1.35 -9.26 4.23
C GLY A 23 1.15 -8.72 2.82
N SER A 24 0.47 -7.58 2.67
CA SER A 24 0.22 -6.97 1.36
C SER A 24 1.53 -6.49 0.73
N ASP A 25 1.66 -6.66 -0.59
CA ASP A 25 2.85 -6.30 -1.38
C ASP A 25 4.17 -6.99 -1.01
N LYS A 26 4.17 -7.96 -0.08
CA LYS A 26 5.35 -8.77 0.23
C LYS A 26 5.34 -10.09 -0.56
N PHE A 27 5.34 -10.03 -1.88
CA PHE A 27 5.27 -11.24 -2.72
C PHE A 27 6.45 -12.19 -2.50
N SER A 28 7.63 -11.65 -2.17
CA SER A 28 8.85 -12.44 -1.94
C SER A 28 8.78 -13.41 -0.74
N ILE A 29 7.85 -13.21 0.20
CA ILE A 29 7.71 -14.09 1.36
C ILE A 29 6.71 -15.23 1.14
N TYR A 30 5.90 -15.18 0.07
CA TYR A 30 4.87 -16.21 -0.17
C TYR A 30 5.45 -17.57 -0.51
N ASP A 31 6.49 -17.62 -1.33
CA ASP A 31 7.19 -18.88 -1.65
C ASP A 31 7.86 -19.49 -0.39
N PRO A 32 8.66 -18.75 0.39
CA PRO A 32 9.16 -19.23 1.68
C PRO A 32 8.06 -19.69 2.65
N ILE A 33 6.92 -18.97 2.73
CA ILE A 33 5.78 -19.39 3.57
C ILE A 33 5.25 -20.75 3.12
N ARG A 34 5.04 -20.94 1.81
CA ARG A 34 4.59 -22.21 1.24
C ARG A 34 5.55 -23.35 1.58
N GLU A 35 6.84 -23.15 1.38
CA GLU A 35 7.87 -24.15 1.69
C GLU A 35 7.90 -24.51 3.19
N LEU A 36 7.85 -23.51 4.06
CA LEU A 36 7.86 -23.71 5.51
C LEU A 36 6.59 -24.42 6.00
N THR A 37 5.42 -24.07 5.46
CA THR A 37 4.17 -24.78 5.76
C THR A 37 4.26 -26.25 5.37
N GLN A 38 4.79 -26.57 4.18
CA GLN A 38 4.94 -27.97 3.74
C GLN A 38 5.98 -28.74 4.57
N LYS A 39 7.08 -28.09 4.95
CA LYS A 39 8.16 -28.71 5.70
C LYS A 39 7.81 -28.99 7.16
N HIS A 40 7.04 -28.09 7.78
CA HIS A 40 6.79 -28.12 9.23
C HIS A 40 5.36 -28.47 9.62
N ASP A 41 4.44 -28.57 8.65
CA ASP A 41 3.01 -28.77 8.87
C ASP A 41 2.44 -27.73 9.85
N LYS A 42 2.79 -26.46 9.61
CA LYS A 42 2.34 -25.30 10.42
C LYS A 42 1.66 -24.24 9.57
N GLY A 43 0.60 -23.68 10.13
CA GLY A 43 -0.20 -22.64 9.50
C GLY A 43 0.35 -21.23 9.71
N PHE A 44 0.04 -20.35 8.76
CA PHE A 44 0.27 -18.91 8.85
C PHE A 44 -1.07 -18.18 8.72
N HIS A 45 -1.18 -17.03 9.37
CA HIS A 45 -2.27 -16.07 9.17
C HIS A 45 -1.68 -14.82 8.52
N LEU A 46 -2.16 -14.47 7.33
CA LEU A 46 -1.65 -13.34 6.54
C LEU A 46 -2.70 -12.23 6.50
N LYS A 47 -2.33 -11.02 6.92
CA LYS A 47 -3.17 -9.83 6.81
C LYS A 47 -2.81 -9.02 5.56
N THR A 48 -3.79 -8.70 4.72
CA THR A 48 -3.60 -8.03 3.42
C THR A 48 -4.36 -6.69 3.28
N ALA A 49 -4.94 -6.15 4.35
CA ALA A 49 -5.92 -5.06 4.26
C ALA A 49 -5.39 -3.68 3.80
N GLY A 50 -4.07 -3.45 3.77
CA GLY A 50 -3.49 -2.12 3.54
C GLY A 50 -3.59 -1.60 2.10
N THR A 51 -3.77 -2.47 1.10
CA THR A 51 -3.67 -2.07 -0.31
C THR A 51 -4.98 -1.71 -0.97
N THR A 52 -6.14 -1.94 -0.33
CA THR A 52 -7.46 -1.54 -0.90
C THR A 52 -7.50 -0.04 -1.22
N TRP A 53 -6.99 0.79 -0.30
CA TRP A 53 -6.85 2.23 -0.52
C TRP A 53 -6.01 2.55 -1.76
N LEU A 54 -4.92 1.82 -2.01
CA LEU A 54 -4.06 2.04 -3.17
C LEU A 54 -4.78 1.70 -4.47
N GLU A 55 -5.57 0.63 -4.49
CA GLU A 55 -6.36 0.24 -5.66
C GLU A 55 -7.48 1.26 -5.94
N GLU A 56 -8.09 1.84 -4.90
CA GLU A 56 -9.05 2.94 -5.07
C GLU A 56 -8.40 4.19 -5.68
N VAL A 57 -7.21 4.58 -5.22
CA VAL A 57 -6.46 5.71 -5.80
C VAL A 57 -6.09 5.43 -7.26
N ILE A 58 -5.69 4.19 -7.59
CA ILE A 58 -5.43 3.79 -8.98
C ILE A 58 -6.72 3.93 -9.82
N GLY A 59 -7.87 3.48 -9.30
CA GLY A 59 -9.16 3.62 -9.97
C GLY A 59 -9.53 5.08 -10.24
N LEU A 60 -9.37 5.95 -9.23
CA LEU A 60 -9.61 7.39 -9.36
C LEU A 60 -8.65 8.06 -10.37
N ALA A 61 -7.38 7.67 -10.36
CA ALA A 61 -6.40 8.15 -11.33
C ALA A 61 -6.82 7.79 -12.76
N LEU A 62 -7.20 6.53 -12.99
CA LEU A 62 -7.63 6.03 -14.30
C LEU A 62 -8.94 6.64 -14.79
N ALA A 63 -9.85 7.00 -13.88
CA ALA A 63 -11.09 7.70 -14.20
C ALA A 63 -10.86 9.07 -14.87
N GLY A 64 -9.71 9.70 -14.61
CA GLY A 64 -9.35 10.98 -15.23
C GLY A 64 -10.14 12.17 -14.68
N GLY A 65 -10.08 13.31 -15.38
CA GLY A 65 -10.83 14.52 -15.03
C GLY A 65 -10.63 14.96 -13.58
N GLU A 66 -11.73 15.34 -12.92
CA GLU A 66 -11.71 15.79 -11.52
C GLU A 66 -11.18 14.72 -10.55
N ALA A 67 -11.35 13.43 -10.85
CA ALA A 67 -10.82 12.35 -10.02
C ALA A 67 -9.29 12.28 -10.09
N LEU A 68 -8.72 12.48 -11.28
CA LEU A 68 -7.27 12.58 -11.46
C LEU A 68 -6.72 13.84 -10.76
N ASP A 69 -7.40 14.97 -10.89
CA ASP A 69 -6.99 16.21 -10.22
C ASP A 69 -6.99 16.05 -8.70
N PHE A 70 -8.01 15.35 -8.15
CA PHE A 70 -8.09 15.03 -6.73
C PHE A 70 -6.93 14.15 -6.26
N VAL A 71 -6.58 13.06 -6.96
CA VAL A 71 -5.46 12.20 -6.52
C VAL A 71 -4.11 12.92 -6.61
N LYS A 72 -3.91 13.79 -7.61
CA LYS A 72 -2.73 14.65 -7.72
C LYS A 72 -2.65 15.65 -6.57
N GLU A 73 -3.78 16.23 -6.17
CA GLU A 73 -3.86 17.14 -5.02
C GLU A 73 -3.51 16.40 -3.72
N ILE A 74 -4.07 15.22 -3.49
CA ILE A 74 -3.76 14.39 -2.32
C ILE A 74 -2.27 14.06 -2.27
N TYR A 75 -1.67 13.69 -3.40
CA TYR A 75 -0.24 13.45 -3.48
C TYR A 75 0.59 14.71 -3.15
N GLY A 76 0.21 15.87 -3.70
CA GLY A 76 0.86 17.14 -3.40
C GLY A 76 0.78 17.51 -1.91
N LYS A 77 -0.37 17.27 -1.26
CA LYS A 77 -0.53 17.43 0.19
C LYS A 77 0.31 16.42 0.98
N ALA A 78 0.43 15.19 0.50
CA ALA A 78 1.26 14.18 1.13
C ALA A 78 2.75 14.58 1.10
N LEU A 79 3.23 15.13 -0.02
CA LEU A 79 4.59 15.68 -0.14
C LEU A 79 4.88 16.80 0.87
N GLN A 80 3.90 17.66 1.15
CA GLN A 80 4.07 18.74 2.13
C GLN A 80 4.06 18.24 3.58
N ASN A 81 3.57 17.01 3.82
CA ASN A 81 3.36 16.44 5.15
C ASN A 81 4.11 15.12 5.36
N VAL A 82 5.15 14.83 4.56
CA VAL A 82 5.85 13.53 4.55
C VAL A 82 6.27 13.11 5.95
N GLU A 83 7.00 13.96 6.67
CA GLU A 83 7.48 13.65 8.03
C GLU A 83 6.34 13.23 8.96
N LYS A 84 5.26 14.03 9.01
CA LYS A 84 4.10 13.78 9.89
C LYS A 84 3.34 12.51 9.50
N LEU A 85 3.19 12.26 8.20
CA LEU A 85 2.50 11.06 7.69
C LEU A 85 3.33 9.80 7.91
N CYS A 86 4.66 9.91 7.82
CA CYS A 86 5.59 8.79 7.91
C CYS A 86 5.91 8.40 9.35
N ALA A 87 5.98 9.36 10.29
CA ALA A 87 6.41 9.11 11.66
C ALA A 87 5.69 7.94 12.38
N PRO A 88 4.36 7.75 12.25
CA PRO A 88 3.67 6.61 12.88
C PRO A 88 3.99 5.25 12.26
N TYR A 89 4.60 5.23 11.07
CA TYR A 89 4.88 4.03 10.28
C TYR A 89 6.38 3.82 10.02
N ALA A 90 7.25 4.59 10.68
CA ALA A 90 8.70 4.62 10.41
C ALA A 90 9.37 3.24 10.46
N ASP A 91 8.87 2.31 11.28
CA ASP A 91 9.42 0.95 11.39
C ASP A 91 9.06 0.03 10.21
N VAL A 92 8.10 0.43 9.37
CA VAL A 92 7.50 -0.44 8.33
C VAL A 92 7.47 0.17 6.93
N ILE A 93 7.90 1.42 6.78
CA ILE A 93 8.09 2.10 5.49
C ILE A 93 9.58 2.38 5.27
N ASP A 94 9.95 2.48 4.01
CA ASP A 94 11.28 2.78 3.51
C ASP A 94 11.12 3.72 2.31
N ILE A 95 10.99 5.02 2.61
CA ILE A 95 10.78 6.08 1.63
C ILE A 95 12.07 6.89 1.51
N ASP A 96 12.65 6.90 0.33
CA ASP A 96 13.66 7.87 -0.07
C ASP A 96 12.97 9.09 -0.68
N GLU A 97 12.92 10.20 0.07
CA GLU A 97 12.29 11.44 -0.37
C GLU A 97 12.94 12.02 -1.64
N SER A 98 14.22 11.74 -1.89
CA SER A 98 14.91 12.21 -3.09
C SER A 98 14.43 11.52 -4.37
N GLN A 99 13.77 10.37 -4.23
CA GLN A 99 13.21 9.58 -5.33
C GLN A 99 11.71 9.86 -5.55
N LEU A 100 11.12 10.79 -4.79
CA LEU A 100 9.74 11.19 -4.96
C LEU A 100 9.62 12.20 -6.12
N PRO A 101 8.72 11.98 -7.09
CA PRO A 101 8.43 12.99 -8.10
C PRO A 101 7.81 14.21 -7.43
N THR A 102 8.22 15.40 -7.87
CA THR A 102 7.71 16.67 -7.35
C THR A 102 6.22 16.85 -7.68
N ALA A 103 5.54 17.70 -6.91
CA ALA A 103 4.16 18.04 -7.18
C ALA A 103 3.96 18.61 -8.60
N GLU A 104 4.93 19.36 -9.12
CA GLU A 104 4.83 19.96 -10.46
C GLU A 104 5.03 18.96 -11.59
N GLU A 105 5.91 17.97 -11.41
CA GLU A 105 6.02 16.83 -12.33
C GLU A 105 4.71 16.05 -12.37
N VAL A 106 4.15 15.73 -11.19
CA VAL A 106 2.89 14.96 -11.09
C VAL A 106 1.69 15.74 -11.63
N LYS A 107 1.70 17.07 -11.53
CA LYS A 107 0.61 17.91 -12.02
C LYS A 107 0.34 17.72 -13.51
N VAL A 108 1.39 17.54 -14.30
CA VAL A 108 1.28 17.38 -15.77
C VAL A 108 1.11 15.93 -16.23
N TRP A 109 1.12 14.96 -15.30
CA TRP A 109 0.93 13.54 -15.62
C TRP A 109 -0.45 13.25 -16.21
N SER A 110 -0.49 12.30 -17.13
CA SER A 110 -1.75 11.69 -17.55
C SER A 110 -2.32 10.77 -16.47
N ASN A 111 -3.54 10.29 -16.69
CA ASN A 111 -4.17 9.25 -15.88
C ASN A 111 -3.31 7.96 -15.82
N GLU A 112 -2.75 7.54 -16.96
CA GLU A 112 -1.90 6.35 -17.05
C GLU A 112 -0.55 6.55 -16.33
N ASP A 113 0.06 7.73 -16.43
CA ASP A 113 1.34 8.01 -15.75
C ASP A 113 1.21 7.84 -14.23
N PHE A 114 0.17 8.44 -13.63
CA PHE A 114 -0.07 8.31 -12.19
C PHE A 114 -0.40 6.86 -11.79
N ALA A 115 -1.28 6.20 -12.55
CA ALA A 115 -1.66 4.82 -12.28
C ALA A 115 -0.46 3.87 -12.36
N ASN A 116 0.39 4.02 -13.39
CA ASN A 116 1.58 3.21 -13.58
C ASN A 116 2.67 3.49 -12.54
N ALA A 117 2.78 4.72 -12.05
CA ALA A 117 3.68 5.04 -10.95
C ALA A 117 3.26 4.38 -9.63
N LEU A 118 1.94 4.24 -9.41
CA LEU A 118 1.38 3.72 -8.17
C LEU A 118 1.21 2.19 -8.15
N ARG A 119 0.86 1.58 -9.28
CA ARG A 119 0.54 0.14 -9.39
C ARG A 119 1.79 -0.70 -9.14
N HIS A 120 1.66 -1.71 -8.28
CA HIS A 120 2.78 -2.59 -7.94
C HIS A 120 3.11 -3.58 -9.07
N ILE A 121 3.80 -3.08 -10.09
CA ILE A 121 4.36 -3.88 -11.19
C ILE A 121 5.89 -3.73 -11.15
N PRO A 122 6.60 -4.63 -10.45
CA PRO A 122 8.06 -4.62 -10.43
C PRO A 122 8.64 -4.65 -11.85
N GLY A 123 9.57 -3.72 -12.13
CA GLY A 123 10.22 -3.61 -13.44
C GLY A 123 9.47 -2.74 -14.46
N HIS A 124 8.26 -2.26 -14.15
CA HIS A 124 7.62 -1.23 -14.99
C HIS A 124 8.42 0.08 -14.89
N PRO A 125 8.75 0.75 -16.01
CA PRO A 125 9.66 1.91 -16.00
C PRO A 125 9.14 3.10 -15.20
N GLN A 126 7.82 3.22 -15.05
CA GLN A 126 7.19 4.30 -14.28
C GLN A 126 6.94 3.93 -12.82
N TYR A 127 6.98 2.65 -12.44
CA TYR A 127 6.65 2.22 -11.09
C TYR A 127 7.60 2.86 -10.07
N ASN A 128 7.05 3.54 -9.07
CA ASN A 128 7.81 4.20 -8.03
C ASN A 128 7.38 3.68 -6.64
N PRO A 129 8.22 2.86 -5.97
CA PRO A 129 7.88 2.31 -4.66
C PRO A 129 7.79 3.37 -3.57
N ASN A 130 8.55 4.47 -3.66
CA ASN A 130 8.51 5.57 -2.70
C ASN A 130 7.18 6.31 -2.79
N LEU A 131 6.74 6.62 -4.01
CA LEU A 131 5.42 7.22 -4.25
C LEU A 131 4.31 6.32 -3.72
N ARG A 132 4.37 5.00 -3.99
CA ARG A 132 3.36 4.05 -3.51
C ARG A 132 3.26 4.04 -1.98
N GLN A 133 4.38 4.04 -1.29
CA GLN A 133 4.40 4.07 0.18
C GLN A 133 3.89 5.41 0.73
N LEU A 134 4.24 6.54 0.11
CA LEU A 134 3.74 7.84 0.52
C LEU A 134 2.22 7.94 0.36
N VAL A 135 1.70 7.49 -0.78
CA VAL A 135 0.24 7.42 -1.02
C VAL A 135 -0.43 6.46 -0.02
N HIS A 136 0.23 5.33 0.30
CA HIS A 136 -0.29 4.34 1.24
C HIS A 136 -0.56 4.93 2.63
N VAL A 137 0.37 5.74 3.16
CA VAL A 137 0.22 6.41 4.46
C VAL A 137 -0.59 7.71 4.39
N GLY A 138 -0.85 8.21 3.18
CA GLY A 138 -1.60 9.45 2.91
C GLY A 138 -3.14 9.33 3.00
N TYR A 139 -3.70 8.15 3.27
CA TYR A 139 -5.15 7.91 3.28
C TYR A 139 -5.95 8.88 4.17
N LYS A 140 -5.36 9.40 5.26
CA LYS A 140 -6.00 10.37 6.15
C LYS A 140 -6.34 11.68 5.44
N LEU A 141 -5.51 12.11 4.48
CA LEU A 141 -5.74 13.33 3.69
C LEU A 141 -6.98 13.22 2.78
N ALA A 142 -7.26 12.01 2.30
CA ALA A 142 -8.47 11.74 1.53
C ALA A 142 -9.69 11.63 2.45
N ALA A 143 -9.54 11.03 3.63
CA ALA A 143 -10.60 10.98 4.64
C ALA A 143 -11.00 12.37 5.15
N GLU A 144 -10.07 13.33 5.23
CA GLU A 144 -10.37 14.74 5.55
C GLU A 144 -11.20 15.43 4.46
N GLN A 145 -11.23 14.87 3.24
CA GLN A 145 -11.96 15.38 2.07
C GLN A 145 -12.97 14.34 1.57
N ILE A 146 -13.60 13.62 2.50
CA ILE A 146 -14.43 12.43 2.21
C ILE A 146 -15.59 12.71 1.23
N ASP A 147 -16.17 13.91 1.27
CA ASP A 147 -17.27 14.27 0.38
C ASP A 147 -16.81 14.39 -1.07
N GLN A 148 -15.65 15.00 -1.31
CA GLN A 148 -15.04 15.10 -2.64
C GLN A 148 -14.58 13.72 -3.12
N TYR A 149 -13.91 12.95 -2.26
CA TYR A 149 -13.53 11.57 -2.56
C TYR A 149 -14.75 10.74 -3.00
N ASN A 150 -15.85 10.78 -2.24
CA ASN A 150 -17.08 10.05 -2.56
C ASN A 150 -17.73 10.54 -3.86
N SER A 151 -17.63 11.83 -4.18
CA SER A 151 -18.12 12.39 -5.44
C SER A 151 -17.35 11.80 -6.63
N CYS A 152 -16.03 11.80 -6.56
CA CYS A 152 -15.15 11.23 -7.59
C CYS A 152 -15.33 9.71 -7.74
N SER A 153 -15.55 8.98 -6.64
CA SER A 153 -15.78 7.53 -6.68
C SER A 153 -17.12 7.15 -7.32
N LYS A 154 -18.17 7.98 -7.17
CA LYS A 154 -19.50 7.72 -7.77
C LYS A 154 -19.57 8.03 -9.26
N SER A 155 -18.73 8.96 -9.74
CA SER A 155 -18.66 9.31 -11.17
C SER A 155 -17.75 8.37 -11.97
N THR A 156 -16.98 7.52 -11.29
CA THR A 156 -16.11 6.53 -11.92
C THR A 156 -16.96 5.35 -12.44
N PRO A 157 -16.90 5.00 -13.74
CA PRO A 157 -17.57 3.81 -14.25
C PRO A 157 -17.09 2.58 -13.48
N THR A 158 -18.01 1.73 -13.02
CA THR A 158 -17.64 0.46 -12.38
C THR A 158 -16.86 -0.38 -13.40
N LEU A 159 -15.65 -0.82 -13.02
CA LEU A 159 -14.82 -1.75 -13.79
C LEU A 159 -15.58 -3.04 -14.13
#